data_AF-A0AAD5T618-F1
#
_entry.id   AF-A0AAD5T618-F1
#
_cell.length_a   1.000
_cell.length_b   1.000
_cell.length_c   1.000
_cell.angle_alpha   90.00
_cell.angle_beta   90.00
_cell.angle_gamma   90.00
#
_symmetry.space_group_name_H-M   'P 1'
#
loop_
_entity.id
_entity.type
_entity.pdbx_description
1 polymer ?
#
loop_
_entity_poly.entity_id
_entity_poly.type
_entity_poly.pdbx_seq_one_letter_code
_entity_poly.pdbx_strand_id
1 'polypeptide(L)'
;MSGVEERLQRLNAELQTARDKIAKYELQAVNAQTDFQQKNSIRLLQVAREDIRRIEAQIIDHKVQQGIRSADAREQQLQSEFQVEREKCDRYEQKALEAETEPHEKNALRLLDNAREEIRDIEARFADLQLQQGLSHVEVKQYQLLQLENDRQAATKKFDLYIEMTENSETEHAADKAHRLKENASHHIRSIDARIIDLKAQLEISSHLPLNSRSSNIPPIAITIGASNSSAASASEDLPITNSNLTTDTNANSTNRSVKLMISYCWSDKVIVHAVAQFLRDNNFNVWLDNTNMTVEINEAIPAAIDEADAVIAFISKDSVLSRYCKRELDYANDKHKQIIPVRLTDLPTPGATDFLTAGKLYVPLYPSIWDNDTLRKEHLGYLLKNIASETVKR
;
A
#
# COMPACT_ATOMS: atom_id res chain seq x y z
N MET A 1 8.37 37.08 11.29
CA MET A 1 7.94 35.69 11.05
C MET A 1 8.68 34.78 12.00
N SER A 2 8.05 33.69 12.41
CA SER A 2 8.65 32.61 13.19
C SER A 2 9.36 31.62 12.27
N GLY A 3 10.31 30.84 12.82
CA GLY A 3 10.95 29.75 12.07
C GLY A 3 9.99 28.63 11.65
N VAL A 4 8.78 28.58 12.24
CA VAL A 4 7.68 27.69 11.84
C VAL A 4 7.11 28.12 10.48
N GLU A 5 6.79 29.41 10.31
CA GLU A 5 6.32 29.95 9.03
C GLU A 5 7.37 29.77 7.93
N GLU A 6 8.65 30.02 8.26
CA GLU A 6 9.75 29.93 7.31
C GLU A 6 10.00 28.48 6.84
N ARG A 7 9.92 27.49 7.75
CA ARG A 7 10.00 26.06 7.38
C ARG A 7 8.82 25.64 6.49
N LEU A 8 7.60 26.09 6.80
CA LEU A 8 6.43 25.81 5.96
C LEU A 8 6.56 26.42 4.56
N GLN A 9 7.07 27.66 4.45
CA GLN A 9 7.31 28.31 3.15
C GLN A 9 8.36 27.57 2.30
N ARG A 10 9.48 27.14 2.91
CA ARG A 10 10.51 26.34 2.22
C ARG A 10 9.93 25.03 1.68
N LEU A 11 9.22 24.27 2.51
CA LEU A 11 8.58 23.01 2.10
C LEU A 11 7.55 23.22 0.96
N ASN A 12 6.74 24.29 1.00
CA ASN A 12 5.81 24.60 -0.09
C ASN A 12 6.53 24.97 -1.40
N ALA A 13 7.69 25.64 -1.34
CA ALA A 13 8.50 25.96 -2.53
C ALA A 13 9.19 24.70 -3.11
N GLU A 14 9.67 23.80 -2.25
CA GLU A 14 10.18 22.48 -2.65
C GLU A 14 9.08 21.62 -3.29
N LEU A 15 7.87 21.63 -2.72
CA LEU A 15 6.70 20.94 -3.26
C LEU A 15 6.31 21.45 -4.65
N GLN A 16 6.28 22.77 -4.85
CA GLN A 16 6.03 23.33 -6.19
C GLN A 16 7.13 22.91 -7.18
N THR A 17 8.40 22.99 -6.76
CA THR A 17 9.54 22.55 -7.58
C THR A 17 9.44 21.06 -7.95
N ALA A 18 8.90 20.21 -7.07
CA ALA A 18 8.66 18.79 -7.35
C ALA A 18 7.47 18.57 -8.31
N ARG A 19 6.40 19.36 -8.19
CA ARG A 19 5.26 19.36 -9.13
C ARG A 19 5.68 19.81 -10.53
N ASP A 20 6.53 20.82 -10.65
CA ASP A 20 7.09 21.30 -11.91
C ASP A 20 7.98 20.23 -12.58
N LYS A 21 8.77 19.48 -11.78
CA LYS A 21 9.51 18.30 -12.27
C LYS A 21 8.57 17.22 -12.82
N ILE A 22 7.47 16.90 -12.14
CA ILE A 22 6.48 15.93 -12.65
C ILE A 22 5.92 16.40 -13.99
N ALA A 23 5.41 17.63 -14.09
CA ALA A 23 4.83 18.14 -15.33
C ALA A 23 5.83 18.06 -16.51
N LYS A 24 7.11 18.37 -16.25
CA LYS A 24 8.21 18.19 -17.21
C LYS A 24 8.43 16.73 -17.61
N TYR A 25 8.44 15.81 -16.65
CA TYR A 25 8.68 14.38 -16.92
C TYR A 25 7.46 13.68 -17.56
N GLU A 26 6.23 14.12 -17.28
CA GLU A 26 5.02 13.64 -17.97
C GLU A 26 5.06 14.05 -19.45
N LEU A 27 5.43 15.30 -19.75
CA LEU A 27 5.64 15.77 -21.12
C LEU A 27 6.77 14.99 -21.83
N GLN A 28 7.87 14.68 -21.13
CA GLN A 28 8.98 13.87 -21.66
C GLN A 28 8.62 12.39 -21.82
N ALA A 29 7.67 11.84 -21.06
CA ALA A 29 7.19 10.47 -21.22
C ALA A 29 6.23 10.35 -22.41
N VAL A 30 5.37 11.35 -22.62
CA VAL A 30 4.43 11.44 -23.76
C VAL A 30 5.20 11.64 -25.07
N ASN A 31 6.17 12.56 -25.09
CA ASN A 31 6.93 12.91 -26.30
C ASN A 31 8.14 11.98 -26.55
N ALA A 32 8.23 10.83 -25.88
CA ALA A 32 9.33 9.88 -26.03
C ALA A 32 9.27 9.16 -27.39
N GLN A 33 10.32 9.33 -28.21
CA GLN A 33 10.46 8.66 -29.51
C GLN A 33 11.07 7.26 -29.41
N THR A 34 11.53 6.86 -28.22
CA THR A 34 12.15 5.55 -27.96
C THR A 34 11.72 4.97 -26.62
N ASP A 35 11.64 3.65 -26.54
CA ASP A 35 11.37 2.89 -25.30
C ASP A 35 12.40 3.20 -24.19
N PHE A 36 13.67 3.51 -24.54
CA PHE A 36 14.68 3.96 -23.57
C PHE A 36 14.33 5.33 -22.97
N GLN A 37 14.00 6.33 -23.80
CA GLN A 37 13.56 7.65 -23.32
C GLN A 37 12.31 7.52 -22.44
N GLN A 38 11.31 6.73 -22.88
CA GLN A 38 10.07 6.52 -22.15
C GLN A 38 10.33 5.88 -20.78
N LYS A 39 11.11 4.79 -20.72
CA LYS A 39 11.49 4.12 -19.46
C LYS A 39 12.24 5.07 -18.51
N ASN A 40 13.11 5.93 -19.05
CA ASN A 40 13.81 6.91 -18.24
C ASN A 40 12.86 7.99 -17.69
N SER A 41 11.95 8.52 -18.51
CA SER A 41 10.93 9.48 -18.07
C SER A 41 9.97 8.88 -17.03
N ILE A 42 9.55 7.62 -17.19
CA ILE A 42 8.74 6.89 -16.19
C ILE A 42 9.49 6.72 -14.88
N ARG A 43 10.79 6.36 -14.92
CA ARG A 43 11.63 6.28 -13.70
C ARG A 43 11.77 7.63 -13.02
N LEU A 44 11.95 8.71 -13.78
CA LEU A 44 12.04 10.08 -13.26
C LEU A 44 10.71 10.55 -12.66
N LEU A 45 9.57 10.13 -13.22
CA LEU A 45 8.24 10.35 -12.64
C LEU A 45 8.07 9.64 -11.30
N GLN A 46 8.46 8.38 -11.19
CA GLN A 46 8.39 7.63 -9.93
C GLN A 46 9.21 8.31 -8.82
N VAL A 47 10.44 8.75 -9.13
CA VAL A 47 11.28 9.49 -8.18
C VAL A 47 10.66 10.86 -7.81
N ALA A 48 10.12 11.61 -8.78
CA ALA A 48 9.53 12.91 -8.52
C ALA A 48 8.19 12.82 -7.73
N ARG A 49 7.42 11.76 -7.93
CA ARG A 49 6.25 11.43 -7.09
C ARG A 49 6.66 11.12 -5.66
N GLU A 50 7.75 10.38 -5.45
CA GLU A 50 8.25 10.09 -4.11
C GLU A 50 8.85 11.32 -3.39
N ASP A 51 9.51 12.22 -4.14
CA ASP A 51 9.88 13.56 -3.63
C ASP A 51 8.63 14.32 -3.13
N ILE A 52 7.52 14.33 -3.88
CA ILE A 52 6.25 14.95 -3.45
C ILE A 52 5.71 14.29 -2.17
N ARG A 53 5.53 12.97 -2.17
CA ARG A 53 5.00 12.20 -1.02
C ARG A 53 5.79 12.53 0.26
N ARG A 54 7.13 12.59 0.17
CA ARG A 54 8.01 12.95 1.28
C ARG A 54 7.80 14.40 1.76
N ILE A 55 7.77 15.37 0.84
CA ILE A 55 7.61 16.79 1.20
C ILE A 55 6.22 17.05 1.80
N GLU A 56 5.17 16.46 1.24
CA GLU A 56 3.81 16.58 1.77
C GLU A 56 3.67 15.92 3.15
N ALA A 57 4.27 14.74 3.37
CA ALA A 57 4.35 14.14 4.70
C ALA A 57 5.04 15.06 5.73
N GLN A 58 6.13 15.74 5.34
CA GLN A 58 6.82 16.72 6.19
C GLN A 58 5.99 17.98 6.46
N ILE A 59 5.21 18.46 5.48
CA ILE A 59 4.26 19.58 5.66
C ILE A 59 3.15 19.19 6.65
N ILE A 60 2.67 17.94 6.59
CA ILE A 60 1.60 17.45 7.47
C ILE A 60 2.11 17.26 8.89
N ASP A 61 3.25 16.58 9.08
CA ASP A 61 3.90 16.45 10.39
C ASP A 61 4.16 17.83 11.03
N HIS A 62 4.68 18.78 10.25
CA HIS A 62 4.90 20.14 10.72
C HIS A 62 3.60 20.89 11.08
N LYS A 63 2.46 20.59 10.44
CA LYS A 63 1.13 21.11 10.83
C LYS A 63 0.57 20.42 12.08
N VAL A 64 0.76 19.11 12.23
CA VAL A 64 0.35 18.32 13.41
C VAL A 64 1.05 18.86 14.66
N GLN A 65 2.36 19.08 14.56
CA GLN A 65 3.19 19.65 15.63
C GLN A 65 2.79 21.07 16.06
N GLN A 66 1.96 21.77 15.28
CA GLN A 66 1.42 23.10 15.59
C GLN A 66 -0.04 23.07 16.08
N GLY A 67 -0.60 21.88 16.39
CA GLY A 67 -1.93 21.74 16.99
C GLY A 67 -3.10 21.96 16.02
N ILE A 68 -2.85 22.04 14.71
CA ILE A 68 -3.90 22.06 13.69
C ILE A 68 -4.52 20.66 13.62
N ARG A 69 -5.86 20.56 13.62
CA ARG A 69 -6.57 19.28 13.43
C ARG A 69 -6.10 18.61 12.14
N SER A 70 -5.38 17.49 12.28
CA SER A 70 -4.56 16.93 11.23
C SER A 70 -5.31 15.99 10.30
N ALA A 71 -6.33 15.28 10.80
CA ALA A 71 -7.13 14.34 10.02
C ALA A 71 -7.84 15.03 8.85
N ASP A 72 -8.63 16.08 9.13
CA ASP A 72 -9.38 16.87 8.15
C ASP A 72 -8.45 17.39 7.01
N ALA A 73 -7.26 17.86 7.37
CA ALA A 73 -6.26 18.37 6.43
C ALA A 73 -5.55 17.26 5.63
N ARG A 74 -5.30 16.09 6.24
CA ARG A 74 -4.77 14.89 5.56
C ARG A 74 -5.80 14.34 4.57
N GLU A 75 -7.07 14.32 4.96
CA GLU A 75 -8.18 13.85 4.14
C GLU A 75 -8.38 14.74 2.91
N GLN A 76 -8.47 16.06 3.09
CA GLN A 76 -8.54 17.03 1.98
C GLN A 76 -7.36 16.89 1.00
N GLN A 77 -6.16 16.60 1.51
CA GLN A 77 -5.01 16.36 0.64
C GLN A 77 -5.17 15.07 -0.18
N LEU A 78 -5.51 13.94 0.47
CA LEU A 78 -5.75 12.67 -0.22
C LEU A 78 -6.90 12.78 -1.25
N GLN A 79 -7.94 13.57 -0.96
CA GLN A 79 -9.02 13.89 -1.91
C GLN A 79 -8.47 14.64 -3.14
N SER A 80 -7.56 15.59 -2.95
CA SER A 80 -6.91 16.30 -4.08
C SER A 80 -5.95 15.42 -4.89
N GLU A 81 -5.20 14.53 -4.23
CA GLU A 81 -4.31 13.56 -4.90
C GLU A 81 -5.12 12.59 -5.77
N PHE A 82 -6.23 12.07 -5.24
CA PHE A 82 -7.17 11.18 -5.93
C PHE A 82 -7.77 11.82 -7.19
N GLN A 83 -8.22 13.08 -7.08
CA GLN A 83 -8.77 13.84 -8.20
C GLN A 83 -7.72 14.04 -9.31
N VAL A 84 -6.48 14.41 -8.95
CA VAL A 84 -5.39 14.63 -9.92
C VAL A 84 -5.01 13.35 -10.67
N GLU A 85 -4.96 12.20 -10.01
CA GLU A 85 -4.65 10.93 -10.69
C GLU A 85 -5.86 10.38 -11.47
N ARG A 86 -7.13 10.64 -11.08
CA ARG A 86 -8.30 10.39 -11.94
C ARG A 86 -8.24 11.21 -13.24
N GLU A 87 -7.95 12.50 -13.14
CA GLU A 87 -7.77 13.36 -14.32
C GLU A 87 -6.62 12.88 -15.20
N LYS A 88 -5.61 12.19 -14.64
CA LYS A 88 -4.56 11.54 -15.46
C LYS A 88 -5.06 10.28 -16.14
N CYS A 89 -5.84 9.43 -15.47
CA CYS A 89 -6.48 8.28 -16.11
C CYS A 89 -7.28 8.71 -17.34
N ASP A 90 -8.22 9.65 -17.20
CA ASP A 90 -9.05 10.09 -18.34
C ASP A 90 -8.20 10.73 -19.46
N ARG A 91 -7.17 11.53 -19.13
CA ARG A 91 -6.24 12.09 -20.13
C ARG A 91 -5.35 11.05 -20.82
N TYR A 92 -4.93 9.99 -20.14
CA TYR A 92 -4.14 8.92 -20.75
C TYR A 92 -5.00 7.97 -21.59
N GLU A 93 -6.25 7.75 -21.19
CA GLU A 93 -7.24 7.00 -21.97
C GLU A 93 -7.66 7.77 -23.24
N GLN A 94 -7.89 9.08 -23.14
CA GLN A 94 -8.08 9.96 -24.30
C GLN A 94 -6.86 9.93 -25.23
N LYS A 95 -5.63 9.99 -24.70
CA LYS A 95 -4.41 9.87 -25.53
C LYS A 95 -4.26 8.51 -26.21
N ALA A 96 -4.74 7.43 -25.59
CA ALA A 96 -4.82 6.13 -26.27
C ALA A 96 -5.83 6.20 -27.42
N LEU A 97 -7.00 6.80 -27.21
CA LEU A 97 -8.04 7.04 -28.22
C LEU A 97 -7.54 7.91 -29.40
N GLU A 98 -6.70 8.91 -29.13
CA GLU A 98 -6.16 9.86 -30.12
C GLU A 98 -4.88 9.37 -30.84
N ALA A 99 -4.13 8.41 -30.26
CA ALA A 99 -2.84 7.98 -30.79
C ALA A 99 -2.87 7.47 -32.25
N GLU A 100 -2.14 8.13 -33.14
CA GLU A 100 -2.03 7.75 -34.58
C GLU A 100 -1.22 6.47 -34.82
N THR A 101 -0.49 5.96 -33.82
CA THR A 101 0.35 4.75 -33.96
C THR A 101 0.29 3.85 -32.73
N GLU A 102 0.43 2.54 -32.97
CA GLU A 102 0.41 1.50 -31.93
C GLU A 102 1.45 1.72 -30.80
N PRO A 103 2.69 2.22 -31.05
CA PRO A 103 3.61 2.58 -29.98
C PRO A 103 3.08 3.70 -29.07
N HIS A 104 2.45 4.75 -29.63
CA HIS A 104 1.87 5.83 -28.82
C HIS A 104 0.65 5.36 -28.03
N GLU A 105 -0.19 4.50 -28.61
CA GLU A 105 -1.32 3.85 -27.94
C GLU A 105 -0.84 3.01 -26.74
N LYS A 106 0.12 2.10 -26.95
CA LYS A 106 0.73 1.28 -25.89
C LYS A 106 1.40 2.14 -24.81
N ASN A 107 2.00 3.27 -25.18
CA ASN A 107 2.61 4.19 -24.23
C ASN A 107 1.57 4.91 -23.36
N ALA A 108 0.43 5.31 -23.94
CA ALA A 108 -0.67 5.92 -23.22
C ALA A 108 -1.35 4.93 -22.26
N LEU A 109 -1.65 3.70 -22.71
CA LEU A 109 -2.20 2.64 -21.87
C LEU A 109 -1.29 2.29 -20.67
N ARG A 110 0.03 2.29 -20.88
CA ARG A 110 1.00 2.04 -19.80
C ARG A 110 1.05 3.17 -18.75
N LEU A 111 0.74 4.40 -19.14
CA LEU A 111 0.62 5.54 -18.22
C LEU A 111 -0.73 5.52 -17.48
N LEU A 112 -1.82 5.12 -18.16
CA LEU A 112 -3.12 4.85 -17.57
C LEU A 112 -3.04 3.77 -16.48
N ASP A 113 -2.39 2.64 -16.75
CA ASP A 113 -2.23 1.58 -15.75
C ASP A 113 -1.36 2.02 -14.55
N ASN A 114 -0.31 2.84 -14.77
CA ASN A 114 0.44 3.46 -13.68
C ASN A 114 -0.43 4.41 -12.83
N ALA A 115 -1.31 5.22 -13.43
CA ALA A 115 -2.22 6.09 -12.69
C ALA A 115 -3.27 5.28 -11.89
N ARG A 116 -3.74 4.15 -12.45
CA ARG A 116 -4.58 3.17 -11.74
C ARG A 116 -3.86 2.47 -10.57
N GLU A 117 -2.53 2.44 -10.52
CA GLU A 117 -1.77 1.99 -9.33
C GLU A 117 -1.69 3.11 -8.27
N GLU A 118 -1.40 4.37 -8.64
CA GLU A 118 -1.38 5.50 -7.70
C GLU A 118 -2.74 5.69 -7.01
N ILE A 119 -3.85 5.56 -7.76
CA ILE A 119 -5.22 5.60 -7.19
C ILE A 119 -5.40 4.54 -6.10
N ARG A 120 -4.84 3.34 -6.27
CA ARG A 120 -4.89 2.26 -5.26
C ARG A 120 -4.04 2.54 -4.03
N ASP A 121 -2.88 3.18 -4.19
CA ASP A 121 -2.09 3.68 -3.05
C ASP A 121 -2.85 4.78 -2.28
N ILE A 122 -3.51 5.70 -2.98
CA ILE A 122 -4.35 6.75 -2.38
C ILE A 122 -5.54 6.13 -1.63
N GLU A 123 -6.25 5.16 -2.23
CA GLU A 123 -7.33 4.36 -1.58
C GLU A 123 -6.85 3.65 -0.31
N ALA A 124 -5.66 3.06 -0.32
CA ALA A 124 -5.07 2.41 0.85
C ALA A 124 -4.72 3.42 1.96
N ARG A 125 -4.18 4.59 1.59
CA ARG A 125 -3.89 5.69 2.55
C ARG A 125 -5.16 6.32 3.12
N PHE A 126 -6.28 6.33 2.37
CA PHE A 126 -7.60 6.68 2.90
C PHE A 126 -8.09 5.67 3.94
N ALA A 127 -7.97 4.37 3.67
CA ALA A 127 -8.37 3.33 4.60
C ALA A 127 -7.57 3.38 5.92
N ASP A 128 -6.24 3.53 5.84
CA ASP A 128 -5.37 3.77 7.02
C ASP A 128 -5.83 5.01 7.82
N LEU A 129 -6.26 6.09 7.16
CA LEU A 129 -6.75 7.31 7.82
C LEU A 129 -8.13 7.11 8.46
N GLN A 130 -9.06 6.42 7.80
CA GLN A 130 -10.39 6.14 8.33
C GLN A 130 -10.34 5.27 9.59
N LEU A 131 -9.44 4.29 9.62
CA LEU A 131 -9.16 3.50 10.84
C LEU A 131 -8.60 4.37 11.97
N GLN A 132 -7.71 5.33 11.66
CA GLN A 132 -7.18 6.30 12.63
C GLN A 132 -8.25 7.31 13.12
N GLN A 133 -9.23 7.65 12.28
CA GLN A 133 -10.42 8.43 12.64
C GLN A 133 -11.43 7.64 13.49
N GLY A 134 -11.26 6.32 13.63
CA GLY A 134 -12.05 5.45 14.51
C GLY A 134 -13.14 4.62 13.84
N LEU A 135 -13.19 4.57 12.50
CA LEU A 135 -14.08 3.63 11.79
C LEU A 135 -13.60 2.19 12.00
N SER A 136 -14.53 1.23 12.05
CA SER A 136 -14.18 -0.19 12.09
C SER A 136 -13.69 -0.71 10.73
N HIS A 137 -12.93 -1.81 10.75
CA HIS A 137 -12.55 -2.53 9.52
C HIS A 137 -13.76 -2.98 8.68
N VAL A 138 -14.96 -3.13 9.27
CA VAL A 138 -16.18 -3.49 8.52
C VAL A 138 -16.69 -2.27 7.75
N GLU A 139 -16.79 -1.12 8.38
CA GLU A 139 -17.24 0.13 7.74
C GLU A 139 -16.28 0.57 6.63
N VAL A 140 -14.96 0.48 6.87
CA VAL A 140 -13.94 0.80 5.85
C VAL A 140 -14.04 -0.14 4.64
N LYS A 141 -14.20 -1.46 4.86
CA LYS A 141 -14.37 -2.43 3.75
C LYS A 141 -15.69 -2.23 3.01
N GLN A 142 -16.78 -1.85 3.69
CA GLN A 142 -18.06 -1.50 3.06
C GLN A 142 -17.93 -0.23 2.20
N TYR A 143 -17.19 0.78 2.67
CA TYR A 143 -16.91 2.00 1.90
C TYR A 143 -16.06 1.70 0.64
N GLN A 144 -14.98 0.94 0.79
CA GLN A 144 -14.14 0.49 -0.34
C GLN A 144 -14.95 -0.33 -1.36
N LEU A 145 -15.83 -1.23 -0.89
CA LEU A 145 -16.71 -2.02 -1.76
C LEU A 145 -17.65 -1.12 -2.57
N LEU A 146 -18.27 -0.12 -1.94
CA LEU A 146 -19.14 0.85 -2.61
C LEU A 146 -18.38 1.67 -3.66
N GLN A 147 -17.14 2.10 -3.36
CA GLN A 147 -16.29 2.78 -4.37
C GLN A 147 -16.02 1.88 -5.57
N LEU A 148 -15.67 0.61 -5.34
CA LEU A 148 -15.38 -0.35 -6.41
C LEU A 148 -16.61 -0.71 -7.25
N GLU A 149 -17.80 -0.78 -6.66
CA GLU A 149 -19.03 -1.02 -7.43
C GLU A 149 -19.40 0.18 -8.33
N ASN A 150 -19.11 1.41 -7.91
CA ASN A 150 -19.24 2.61 -8.74
C ASN A 150 -18.20 2.62 -9.89
N ASP A 151 -16.93 2.34 -9.59
CA ASP A 151 -15.88 2.33 -10.61
C ASP A 151 -16.01 1.16 -11.59
N ARG A 152 -16.52 0.02 -11.14
CA ARG A 152 -16.98 -1.08 -12.01
C ARG A 152 -18.03 -0.57 -12.99
N GLN A 153 -19.05 0.15 -12.52
CA GLN A 153 -20.09 0.70 -13.39
C GLN A 153 -19.54 1.73 -14.39
N ALA A 154 -18.56 2.55 -13.98
CA ALA A 154 -17.87 3.48 -14.87
C ALA A 154 -17.03 2.74 -15.94
N ALA A 155 -16.31 1.69 -15.55
CA ALA A 155 -15.52 0.86 -16.46
C ALA A 155 -16.40 0.08 -17.45
N THR A 156 -17.56 -0.45 -17.01
CA THR A 156 -18.55 -1.07 -17.91
C THR A 156 -19.04 -0.09 -18.96
N LYS A 157 -19.44 1.14 -18.58
CA LYS A 157 -19.86 2.17 -19.55
C LYS A 157 -18.79 2.49 -20.61
N LYS A 158 -17.51 2.51 -20.23
CA LYS A 158 -16.39 2.69 -21.16
C LYS A 158 -16.17 1.46 -22.06
N PHE A 159 -16.33 0.25 -21.52
CA PHE A 159 -16.27 -1.00 -22.29
C PHE A 159 -17.41 -1.11 -23.33
N ASP A 160 -18.64 -0.75 -22.95
CA ASP A 160 -19.80 -0.74 -23.84
C ASP A 160 -19.61 0.27 -24.98
N LEU A 161 -19.10 1.47 -24.68
CA LEU A 161 -18.72 2.48 -25.68
C LEU A 161 -17.66 1.95 -26.66
N TYR A 162 -16.67 1.18 -26.20
CA TYR A 162 -15.67 0.59 -27.08
C TYR A 162 -16.23 -0.56 -27.94
N ILE A 163 -17.31 -1.24 -27.53
CA ILE A 163 -18.06 -2.15 -28.40
C ILE A 163 -18.74 -1.34 -29.52
N GLU A 164 -19.49 -0.29 -29.17
CA GLU A 164 -20.18 0.58 -30.14
C GLU A 164 -19.20 1.21 -31.14
N MET A 165 -18.01 1.62 -30.70
CA MET A 165 -16.93 2.11 -31.57
C MET A 165 -16.32 1.00 -32.46
N THR A 166 -16.31 -0.26 -32.02
CA THR A 166 -15.85 -1.38 -32.85
C THR A 166 -16.88 -1.69 -33.94
N GLU A 167 -18.16 -1.69 -33.60
CA GLU A 167 -19.28 -2.03 -34.50
C GLU A 167 -19.54 -0.94 -35.56
N ASN A 168 -19.37 0.34 -35.20
CA ASN A 168 -19.57 1.49 -36.10
C ASN A 168 -18.29 1.99 -36.79
N SER A 169 -17.18 1.24 -36.77
CA SER A 169 -15.91 1.69 -37.35
C SER A 169 -15.90 1.62 -38.89
N GLU A 170 -15.74 2.77 -39.54
CA GLU A 170 -15.62 2.89 -41.01
C GLU A 170 -14.31 2.32 -41.58
N THR A 171 -13.32 2.03 -40.73
CA THR A 171 -12.01 1.51 -41.16
C THR A 171 -11.51 0.36 -40.27
N GLU A 172 -10.83 -0.60 -40.88
CA GLU A 172 -10.19 -1.74 -40.21
C GLU A 172 -9.25 -1.29 -39.08
N HIS A 173 -8.46 -0.23 -39.31
CA HIS A 173 -7.55 0.35 -38.31
C HIS A 173 -8.29 0.92 -37.08
N ALA A 174 -9.44 1.56 -37.27
CA ALA A 174 -10.26 2.06 -36.17
C ALA A 174 -10.93 0.92 -35.40
N ALA A 175 -11.43 -0.12 -36.09
CA ALA A 175 -12.01 -1.30 -35.47
C ALA A 175 -10.98 -2.07 -34.62
N ASP A 176 -9.78 -2.29 -35.15
CA ASP A 176 -8.63 -2.88 -34.44
C ASP A 176 -8.27 -2.10 -33.16
N LYS A 177 -8.31 -0.76 -33.24
CA LYS A 177 -8.01 0.13 -32.12
C LYS A 177 -9.09 0.08 -31.05
N ALA A 178 -10.37 0.15 -31.44
CA ALA A 178 -11.49 -0.03 -30.54
C ALA A 178 -11.47 -1.41 -29.88
N HIS A 179 -11.06 -2.47 -30.60
CA HIS A 179 -10.88 -3.81 -30.05
C HIS A 179 -9.84 -3.87 -28.92
N ARG A 180 -8.66 -3.24 -29.10
CA ARG A 180 -7.61 -3.18 -28.07
C ARG A 180 -8.03 -2.39 -26.83
N LEU A 181 -8.75 -1.28 -27.02
CA LEU A 181 -9.32 -0.49 -25.92
C LEU A 181 -10.38 -1.28 -25.14
N LYS A 182 -11.27 -1.98 -25.85
CA LYS A 182 -12.23 -2.93 -25.27
C LYS A 182 -11.52 -4.02 -24.46
N GLU A 183 -10.40 -4.58 -24.93
CA GLU A 183 -9.61 -5.57 -24.18
C GLU A 183 -8.98 -4.99 -22.91
N ASN A 184 -8.43 -3.76 -22.94
CA ASN A 184 -7.90 -3.11 -21.74
C ASN A 184 -9.01 -2.82 -20.72
N ALA A 185 -10.15 -2.29 -21.15
CA ALA A 185 -11.31 -2.07 -20.29
C ALA A 185 -11.83 -3.40 -19.70
N SER A 186 -11.87 -4.47 -20.49
CA SER A 186 -12.22 -5.82 -20.03
C SER A 186 -11.25 -6.36 -18.96
N HIS A 187 -9.95 -6.08 -19.10
CA HIS A 187 -8.95 -6.44 -18.09
C HIS A 187 -9.11 -5.61 -16.81
N HIS A 188 -9.41 -4.31 -16.93
CA HIS A 188 -9.68 -3.44 -15.80
C HIS A 188 -10.94 -3.87 -15.01
N ILE A 189 -12.03 -4.21 -15.70
CA ILE A 189 -13.26 -4.76 -15.10
C ILE A 189 -12.95 -6.05 -14.32
N ARG A 190 -12.23 -7.01 -14.93
CA ARG A 190 -11.80 -8.24 -14.22
C ARG A 190 -10.96 -7.95 -12.97
N SER A 191 -10.10 -6.93 -13.02
CA SER A 191 -9.31 -6.50 -11.86
C SER A 191 -10.14 -5.84 -10.76
N ILE A 192 -11.25 -5.19 -11.09
CA ILE A 192 -12.20 -4.63 -10.11
C ILE A 192 -13.09 -5.74 -9.54
N ASP A 193 -13.62 -6.63 -10.38
CA ASP A 193 -14.40 -7.81 -9.96
C ASP A 193 -13.64 -8.67 -8.95
N ALA A 194 -12.34 -8.91 -9.17
CA ALA A 194 -11.50 -9.65 -8.22
C ALA A 194 -11.41 -8.96 -6.84
N ARG A 195 -11.26 -7.63 -6.79
CA ARG A 195 -11.25 -6.84 -5.54
C ARG A 195 -12.62 -6.87 -4.84
N ILE A 196 -13.71 -6.81 -5.60
CA ILE A 196 -15.09 -6.88 -5.09
C ILE A 196 -15.38 -8.25 -4.46
N ILE A 197 -14.93 -9.34 -5.09
CA ILE A 197 -15.11 -10.71 -4.58
C ILE A 197 -14.33 -10.90 -3.28
N ASP A 198 -13.06 -10.47 -3.23
CA ASP A 198 -12.21 -10.53 -2.04
C ASP A 198 -12.81 -9.74 -0.86
N LEU A 199 -13.17 -8.46 -1.08
CA LEU A 199 -13.80 -7.64 -0.04
C LEU A 199 -15.14 -8.22 0.45
N LYS A 200 -15.95 -8.81 -0.43
CA LYS A 200 -17.20 -9.49 -0.03
C LYS A 200 -16.93 -10.72 0.82
N ALA A 201 -15.99 -11.58 0.43
CA ALA A 201 -15.59 -12.73 1.24
C ALA A 201 -15.09 -12.31 2.63
N GLN A 202 -14.26 -11.27 2.72
CA GLN A 202 -13.78 -10.72 3.99
C GLN A 202 -14.90 -10.12 4.86
N LEU A 203 -15.93 -9.50 4.25
CA LEU A 203 -17.11 -8.98 4.96
C LEU A 203 -18.03 -10.11 5.44
N GLU A 204 -18.24 -11.16 4.64
CA GLU A 204 -19.00 -12.36 5.01
C GLU A 204 -18.34 -13.07 6.20
N ILE A 205 -17.02 -13.31 6.16
CA ILE A 205 -16.24 -13.83 7.29
C ILE A 205 -16.42 -12.96 8.55
N SER A 206 -16.37 -11.63 8.39
CA SER A 206 -16.55 -10.69 9.51
C SER A 206 -17.96 -10.74 10.13
N SER A 207 -18.98 -11.09 9.35
CA SER A 207 -20.38 -11.17 9.80
C SER A 207 -20.71 -12.42 10.64
N HIS A 208 -19.82 -13.42 10.66
CA HIS A 208 -19.99 -14.66 11.41
C HIS A 208 -19.41 -14.62 12.84
N LEU A 209 -18.86 -13.49 13.30
CA LEU A 209 -18.51 -13.28 14.71
C LEU A 209 -19.69 -12.68 15.50
N PRO A 210 -19.82 -12.93 16.82
CA PRO A 210 -20.91 -12.41 17.62
C PRO A 210 -20.91 -10.87 17.71
N LEU A 211 -21.91 -10.23 17.09
CA LEU A 211 -22.10 -8.79 17.09
C LEU A 211 -22.48 -8.27 18.49
N ASN A 212 -21.57 -7.56 19.14
CA ASN A 212 -21.85 -6.86 20.38
C ASN A 212 -22.39 -5.45 20.06
N SER A 213 -23.71 -5.26 20.18
CA SER A 213 -24.41 -4.14 19.57
C SER A 213 -24.31 -2.82 20.35
N ARG A 214 -23.82 -1.77 19.69
CA ARG A 214 -24.21 -0.37 19.94
C ARG A 214 -24.47 0.34 18.61
N SER A 215 -25.39 1.31 18.63
CA SER A 215 -25.89 1.99 17.43
C SER A 215 -25.65 3.49 17.51
N SER A 216 -25.23 4.09 16.39
CA SER A 216 -25.93 5.19 15.70
C SER A 216 -25.00 6.28 15.11
N ASN A 217 -25.39 6.76 13.92
CA ASN A 217 -25.11 8.08 13.34
C ASN A 217 -23.63 8.44 13.01
N ILE A 218 -23.19 8.07 11.81
CA ILE A 218 -22.16 8.78 11.02
C ILE A 218 -22.76 9.04 9.62
N PRO A 219 -22.63 10.25 9.03
CA PRO A 219 -23.23 10.57 7.73
C PRO A 219 -22.42 10.03 6.54
N PRO A 220 -23.06 9.78 5.38
CA PRO A 220 -22.33 9.53 4.13
C PRO A 220 -21.62 10.80 3.64
N ILE A 221 -20.63 10.64 2.75
CA ILE A 221 -20.04 11.76 2.00
C ILE A 221 -21.11 12.33 1.07
N ALA A 222 -21.75 13.41 1.50
CA ALA A 222 -22.80 14.08 0.74
C ALA A 222 -22.21 15.09 -0.25
N ILE A 223 -22.63 14.99 -1.52
CA ILE A 223 -22.47 16.07 -2.50
C ILE A 223 -23.50 17.15 -2.16
N THR A 224 -23.13 18.09 -1.29
CA THR A 224 -24.07 19.10 -0.78
C THR A 224 -24.25 20.28 -1.74
N ILE A 225 -25.40 20.34 -2.40
CA ILE A 225 -25.94 21.58 -2.97
C ILE A 225 -26.90 22.22 -1.96
N GLY A 226 -26.41 23.16 -1.16
CA GLY A 226 -27.22 24.19 -0.47
C GLY A 226 -27.79 23.91 0.95
N ALA A 227 -27.78 24.98 1.76
CA ALA A 227 -28.73 25.32 2.85
C ALA A 227 -28.75 24.56 4.22
N SER A 228 -27.83 24.95 5.12
CA SER A 228 -28.09 25.53 6.47
C SER A 228 -28.81 24.80 7.65
N ASN A 229 -28.05 24.69 8.77
CA ASN A 229 -28.38 25.06 10.18
C ASN A 229 -28.83 24.04 11.28
N SER A 230 -28.46 24.39 12.54
CA SER A 230 -28.74 23.78 13.89
C SER A 230 -28.12 22.40 14.20
N SER A 231 -27.40 22.07 15.31
CA SER A 231 -27.31 22.45 16.76
C SER A 231 -28.05 21.47 17.71
N ALA A 232 -27.61 21.07 18.91
CA ALA A 232 -26.34 21.19 19.68
C ALA A 232 -26.37 20.30 20.96
N ALA A 233 -25.21 20.12 21.66
CA ALA A 233 -25.04 19.62 23.06
C ALA A 233 -25.49 18.15 23.36
N SER A 234 -25.09 17.40 24.41
CA SER A 234 -24.00 17.40 25.46
C SER A 234 -23.99 15.97 26.12
N ALA A 235 -23.29 15.55 27.20
CA ALA A 235 -22.49 16.20 28.25
C ALA A 235 -21.31 15.32 28.78
N SER A 236 -21.40 14.71 29.98
CA SER A 236 -20.25 14.25 30.81
C SER A 236 -20.63 13.26 31.94
N GLU A 237 -19.72 12.39 32.39
CA GLU A 237 -19.35 12.11 33.82
C GLU A 237 -18.24 11.04 33.96
N ASP A 238 -17.66 10.88 35.17
CA ASP A 238 -16.29 10.34 35.42
C ASP A 238 -16.19 9.10 36.36
N LEU A 239 -15.24 8.19 36.06
CA LEU A 239 -14.28 7.43 36.94
C LEU A 239 -14.80 6.66 38.22
N PRO A 240 -14.00 5.79 38.94
CA PRO A 240 -12.53 5.65 38.97
C PRO A 240 -11.86 4.24 39.10
N ILE A 241 -10.59 4.18 38.63
CA ILE A 241 -9.36 3.62 39.25
C ILE A 241 -9.38 2.25 39.99
N THR A 242 -8.46 1.35 39.61
CA THR A 242 -7.54 0.66 40.57
C THR A 242 -6.28 0.11 39.88
N ASN A 243 -5.12 0.23 40.54
CA ASN A 243 -3.83 -0.31 40.09
C ASN A 243 -3.43 -1.55 40.92
N SER A 244 -2.65 -2.46 40.34
CA SER A 244 -1.80 -3.37 41.13
C SER A 244 -0.48 -3.66 40.39
N ASN A 245 0.64 -3.33 41.05
CA ASN A 245 1.99 -3.75 40.65
C ASN A 245 2.33 -5.07 41.35
N LEU A 246 3.12 -5.94 40.71
CA LEU A 246 3.81 -7.02 41.41
C LEU A 246 5.27 -7.10 40.94
N THR A 247 6.19 -6.85 41.86
CA THR A 247 7.64 -6.88 41.64
C THR A 247 8.26 -8.10 42.35
N THR A 248 9.12 -8.85 41.67
CA THR A 248 10.11 -9.72 42.31
C THR A 248 11.42 -9.68 41.51
N ASP A 249 12.53 -9.45 42.21
CA ASP A 249 13.87 -9.36 41.64
C ASP A 249 14.47 -10.75 41.36
N THR A 250 15.49 -10.82 40.49
CA THR A 250 16.87 -11.21 40.87
C THR A 250 17.80 -11.16 39.65
N ASN A 251 19.07 -10.81 39.87
CA ASN A 251 20.10 -10.67 38.84
C ASN A 251 20.37 -11.93 38.01
N ALA A 252 20.46 -11.76 36.69
CA ALA A 252 21.20 -12.66 35.81
C ALA A 252 21.96 -11.82 34.76
N ASN A 253 23.19 -11.43 35.07
CA ASN A 253 24.01 -10.58 34.20
C ASN A 253 24.70 -11.42 33.09
N SER A 254 23.91 -12.07 32.25
CA SER A 254 24.37 -12.57 30.96
C SER A 254 24.25 -11.44 29.94
N THR A 255 25.27 -11.26 29.09
CA THR A 255 25.20 -10.34 27.96
C THR A 255 24.36 -10.97 26.85
N ASN A 256 23.06 -11.06 27.10
CA ASN A 256 22.07 -11.62 26.19
C ASN A 256 21.90 -10.70 24.98
N ARG A 257 22.74 -10.90 23.95
CA ARG A 257 22.72 -10.14 22.70
C ARG A 257 21.33 -10.28 22.08
N SER A 258 20.58 -9.17 22.05
CA SER A 258 19.28 -9.12 21.39
C SER A 258 19.41 -9.56 19.93
N VAL A 259 18.79 -10.68 19.57
CA VAL A 259 18.82 -11.21 18.20
C VAL A 259 18.25 -10.16 17.24
N LYS A 260 19.06 -9.72 16.28
CA LYS A 260 18.67 -8.77 15.24
C LYS A 260 18.00 -9.49 14.08
N LEU A 261 16.78 -9.07 13.77
CA LEU A 261 15.99 -9.59 12.65
C LEU A 261 15.75 -8.47 11.64
N MET A 262 16.07 -8.71 10.37
CA MET A 262 15.62 -7.85 9.26
C MET A 262 14.42 -8.51 8.59
N ILE A 263 13.39 -7.72 8.28
CA ILE A 263 12.18 -8.21 7.58
C ILE A 263 12.15 -7.69 6.13
N SER A 264 12.11 -8.61 5.18
CA SER A 264 11.86 -8.36 3.76
C SER A 264 10.41 -8.74 3.41
N TYR A 265 9.65 -7.82 2.81
CA TYR A 265 8.24 -7.98 2.49
C TYR A 265 7.80 -7.10 1.30
N CYS A 266 6.67 -7.40 0.65
CA CYS A 266 6.06 -6.45 -0.29
C CYS A 266 5.17 -5.46 0.46
N TRP A 267 5.05 -4.23 -0.04
CA TRP A 267 4.23 -3.21 0.62
C TRP A 267 2.73 -3.59 0.74
N SER A 268 2.21 -4.41 -0.19
CA SER A 268 0.84 -4.98 -0.08
C SER A 268 0.66 -5.92 1.13
N ASP A 269 1.74 -6.52 1.64
CA ASP A 269 1.72 -7.43 2.80
C ASP A 269 1.75 -6.68 4.16
N LYS A 270 1.88 -5.34 4.16
CA LYS A 270 2.15 -4.48 5.32
C LYS A 270 1.33 -4.81 6.56
N VAL A 271 0.02 -5.06 6.43
CA VAL A 271 -0.88 -5.26 7.58
C VAL A 271 -0.48 -6.49 8.41
N ILE A 272 -0.27 -7.64 7.75
CA ILE A 272 0.17 -8.88 8.42
C ILE A 272 1.61 -8.69 8.93
N VAL A 273 2.49 -8.14 8.10
CA VAL A 273 3.92 -8.02 8.40
C VAL A 273 4.18 -7.12 9.61
N HIS A 274 3.51 -5.98 9.72
CA HIS A 274 3.67 -5.06 10.85
C HIS A 274 3.15 -5.69 12.15
N ALA A 275 2.07 -6.46 12.10
CA ALA A 275 1.56 -7.21 13.25
C ALA A 275 2.53 -8.35 13.69
N VAL A 276 3.13 -9.09 12.74
CA VAL A 276 4.18 -10.08 13.05
C VAL A 276 5.43 -9.40 13.61
N ALA A 277 5.84 -8.26 13.04
CA ALA A 277 6.99 -7.49 13.50
C ALA A 277 6.79 -6.98 14.93
N GLN A 278 5.58 -6.52 15.29
CA GLN A 278 5.27 -6.14 16.66
C GLN A 278 5.28 -7.34 17.60
N PHE A 279 4.61 -8.44 17.25
CA PHE A 279 4.65 -9.69 18.02
C PHE A 279 6.10 -10.17 18.28
N LEU A 280 7.00 -10.03 17.32
CA LEU A 280 8.41 -10.37 17.50
C LEU A 280 9.14 -9.41 18.46
N ARG A 281 8.85 -8.10 18.42
CA ARG A 281 9.36 -7.13 19.43
C ARG A 281 8.84 -7.44 20.83
N ASP A 282 7.56 -7.79 20.95
CA ASP A 282 6.92 -8.21 22.21
C ASP A 282 7.53 -9.52 22.77
N ASN A 283 8.20 -10.31 21.91
CA ASN A 283 9.00 -11.48 22.27
C ASN A 283 10.51 -11.18 22.36
N ASN A 284 10.89 -9.92 22.63
CA ASN A 284 12.27 -9.43 22.85
C ASN A 284 13.23 -9.52 21.65
N PHE A 285 12.74 -9.63 20.41
CA PHE A 285 13.59 -9.54 19.22
C PHE A 285 13.83 -8.09 18.77
N ASN A 286 15.04 -7.79 18.30
CA ASN A 286 15.37 -6.49 17.73
C ASN A 286 15.01 -6.47 16.24
N VAL A 287 13.78 -6.06 15.94
CA VAL A 287 13.19 -6.16 14.59
C VAL A 287 13.35 -4.87 13.79
N TRP A 288 14.29 -4.89 12.86
CA TRP A 288 14.40 -3.94 11.77
C TRP A 288 13.38 -4.26 10.67
N LEU A 289 12.62 -3.25 10.27
CA LEU A 289 11.56 -3.32 9.28
C LEU A 289 11.60 -1.98 8.53
N ASP A 290 11.57 -2.01 7.20
CA ASP A 290 11.49 -0.74 6.46
C ASP A 290 10.08 -0.14 6.66
N ASN A 291 10.07 0.99 7.37
CA ASN A 291 8.90 1.77 7.73
C ASN A 291 8.79 3.04 6.88
N THR A 292 9.63 3.18 5.85
CA THR A 292 9.90 4.45 5.17
C THR A 292 9.92 4.30 3.66
N ASN A 293 9.32 5.26 2.94
CA ASN A 293 9.35 5.24 1.48
C ASN A 293 10.79 5.45 0.98
N MET A 294 11.18 4.71 -0.07
CA MET A 294 12.55 4.59 -0.59
C MET A 294 13.26 5.95 -0.86
N THR A 295 13.93 6.50 0.15
CA THR A 295 14.89 7.61 -0.04
C THR A 295 16.21 7.07 -0.63
N VAL A 296 17.11 7.99 -1.00
CA VAL A 296 18.47 7.61 -1.40
C VAL A 296 19.19 6.87 -0.27
N GLU A 297 19.00 7.33 0.97
CA GLU A 297 19.62 6.78 2.20
C GLU A 297 19.20 5.33 2.47
N ILE A 298 17.99 4.93 2.09
CA ILE A 298 17.49 3.55 2.27
C ILE A 298 18.28 2.53 1.42
N ASN A 299 18.89 2.95 0.30
CA ASN A 299 19.77 2.07 -0.48
C ASN A 299 21.10 1.76 0.22
N GLU A 300 21.47 2.49 1.27
CA GLU A 300 22.60 2.19 2.17
C GLU A 300 22.11 1.54 3.48
N ALA A 301 20.95 1.96 3.99
CA ALA A 301 20.35 1.40 5.20
C ALA A 301 19.92 -0.07 5.05
N ILE A 302 19.39 -0.50 3.90
CA ILE A 302 19.01 -1.91 3.65
C ILE A 302 20.25 -2.83 3.69
N PRO A 303 21.35 -2.56 2.96
CA PRO A 303 22.60 -3.30 3.11
C PRO A 303 23.10 -3.35 4.55
N ALA A 304 23.12 -2.22 5.25
CA ALA A 304 23.56 -2.15 6.65
C ALA A 304 22.66 -2.99 7.59
N ALA A 305 21.34 -2.93 7.43
CA ALA A 305 20.40 -3.72 8.23
C ALA A 305 20.57 -5.23 7.97
N ILE A 306 20.77 -5.64 6.73
CA ILE A 306 21.07 -7.04 6.39
C ILE A 306 22.43 -7.45 6.97
N ASP A 307 23.46 -6.60 6.89
CA ASP A 307 24.79 -6.87 7.44
C ASP A 307 24.83 -6.90 8.98
N GLU A 308 23.99 -6.13 9.67
CA GLU A 308 23.83 -6.20 11.12
C GLU A 308 22.92 -7.34 11.61
N ALA A 309 21.97 -7.79 10.78
CA ALA A 309 21.01 -8.83 11.16
C ALA A 309 21.68 -10.18 11.44
N ASP A 310 21.21 -10.86 12.49
CA ASP A 310 21.57 -12.24 12.76
C ASP A 310 20.79 -13.18 11.80
N ALA A 311 19.53 -12.85 11.49
CA ALA A 311 18.68 -13.51 10.50
C ALA A 311 17.76 -12.54 9.73
N VAL A 312 17.34 -12.94 8.53
CA VAL A 312 16.38 -12.26 7.65
C VAL A 312 15.08 -13.08 7.58
N ILE A 313 13.94 -12.45 7.86
CA ILE A 313 12.62 -13.04 7.67
C ILE A 313 12.07 -12.58 6.31
N ALA A 314 11.76 -13.55 5.46
CA ALA A 314 11.30 -13.31 4.09
C ALA A 314 9.80 -13.60 3.98
N PHE A 315 8.97 -12.56 3.84
CA PHE A 315 7.54 -12.72 3.58
C PHE A 315 7.31 -12.98 2.09
N ILE A 316 6.88 -14.19 1.78
CA ILE A 316 6.63 -14.70 0.43
C ILE A 316 5.14 -14.59 0.13
N SER A 317 4.81 -13.64 -0.73
CA SER A 317 3.48 -13.41 -1.31
C SER A 317 3.60 -13.40 -2.84
N LYS A 318 2.46 -13.40 -3.55
CA LYS A 318 2.46 -13.24 -5.01
C LYS A 318 3.19 -11.98 -5.46
N ASP A 319 3.05 -10.90 -4.69
CA ASP A 319 3.60 -9.59 -5.04
C ASP A 319 5.08 -9.47 -4.63
N SER A 320 5.50 -10.06 -3.49
CA SER A 320 6.91 -10.05 -3.09
C SER A 320 7.80 -10.88 -4.02
N VAL A 321 7.25 -11.95 -4.62
CA VAL A 321 7.90 -12.76 -5.68
C VAL A 321 8.11 -11.95 -6.97
N LEU A 322 7.19 -11.03 -7.30
CA LEU A 322 7.29 -10.14 -8.46
C LEU A 322 8.09 -8.86 -8.16
N SER A 323 8.29 -8.52 -6.89
CA SER A 323 9.02 -7.34 -6.44
C SER A 323 10.53 -7.45 -6.68
N ARG A 324 11.06 -6.51 -7.46
CA ARG A 324 12.51 -6.38 -7.70
C ARG A 324 13.28 -5.96 -6.45
N TYR A 325 12.62 -5.36 -5.45
CA TYR A 325 13.25 -4.92 -4.21
C TYR A 325 13.44 -6.10 -3.26
N CYS A 326 12.35 -6.82 -2.95
CA CYS A 326 12.38 -8.04 -2.15
C CYS A 326 13.36 -9.06 -2.74
N LYS A 327 13.38 -9.24 -4.07
CA LYS A 327 14.39 -10.08 -4.71
C LYS A 327 15.84 -9.59 -4.46
N ARG A 328 16.12 -8.30 -4.66
CA ARG A 328 17.46 -7.71 -4.44
C ARG A 328 17.93 -7.87 -2.98
N GLU A 329 17.01 -7.73 -2.02
CA GLU A 329 17.28 -7.95 -0.59
C GLU A 329 17.63 -9.42 -0.30
N LEU A 330 16.87 -10.37 -0.85
CA LEU A 330 17.10 -11.80 -0.64
C LEU A 330 18.37 -12.30 -1.34
N ASP A 331 18.64 -11.82 -2.57
CA ASP A 331 19.90 -12.09 -3.29
C ASP A 331 21.10 -11.58 -2.45
N TYR A 332 21.04 -10.34 -1.93
CA TYR A 332 22.10 -9.78 -1.08
C TYR A 332 22.24 -10.50 0.28
N ALA A 333 21.13 -10.88 0.91
CA ALA A 333 21.14 -11.65 2.16
C ALA A 333 21.80 -13.03 1.97
N ASN A 334 21.53 -13.69 0.85
CA ASN A 334 22.15 -14.96 0.47
C ASN A 334 23.67 -14.79 0.23
N ASP A 335 24.08 -13.75 -0.50
CA ASP A 335 25.49 -13.42 -0.75
C ASP A 335 26.26 -13.09 0.54
N LYS A 336 25.59 -12.47 1.53
CA LYS A 336 26.12 -12.24 2.88
C LYS A 336 25.95 -13.45 3.83
N HIS A 337 25.55 -14.60 3.30
CA HIS A 337 25.33 -15.87 4.02
C HIS A 337 24.46 -15.71 5.29
N LYS A 338 23.44 -14.86 5.17
CA LYS A 338 22.46 -14.60 6.22
C LYS A 338 21.44 -15.73 6.27
N GLN A 339 20.97 -16.02 7.48
CA GLN A 339 19.90 -16.99 7.71
C GLN A 339 18.61 -16.44 7.10
N ILE A 340 18.06 -17.05 6.05
CA ILE A 340 16.76 -16.67 5.50
C ILE A 340 15.67 -17.59 6.08
N ILE A 341 14.66 -17.00 6.72
CA ILE A 341 13.51 -17.68 7.33
C ILE A 341 12.27 -17.35 6.50
N PRO A 342 11.77 -18.27 5.65
CA PRO A 342 10.61 -18.00 4.80
C PRO A 342 9.29 -18.07 5.59
N VAL A 343 8.48 -17.02 5.46
CA VAL A 343 7.10 -16.91 5.96
C VAL A 343 6.18 -16.76 4.76
N ARG A 344 5.15 -17.58 4.63
CA ARG A 344 4.35 -17.69 3.39
C ARG A 344 2.95 -17.14 3.57
N LEU A 345 2.60 -16.11 2.81
CA LEU A 345 1.35 -15.36 2.87
C LEU A 345 0.32 -15.77 1.80
N THR A 346 0.69 -16.64 0.84
CA THR A 346 -0.24 -17.24 -0.12
C THR A 346 -0.27 -18.76 -0.01
N ASP A 347 -1.45 -19.35 -0.03
CA ASP A 347 -1.67 -20.80 -0.10
C ASP A 347 -1.31 -21.37 -1.48
N LEU A 348 -1.55 -20.61 -2.56
CA LEU A 348 -1.16 -20.94 -3.93
C LEU A 348 0.36 -21.12 -4.10
N PRO A 349 0.83 -22.01 -5.00
CA PRO A 349 2.24 -22.13 -5.40
C PRO A 349 2.81 -20.84 -5.99
N THR A 350 4.12 -20.61 -5.87
CA THR A 350 4.75 -19.33 -6.23
C THR A 350 5.70 -19.46 -7.43
N PRO A 351 5.32 -19.00 -8.64
CA PRO A 351 6.07 -19.33 -9.86
C PRO A 351 7.56 -18.95 -9.82
N GLY A 352 8.43 -19.95 -9.91
CA GLY A 352 9.86 -19.77 -10.16
C GLY A 352 10.74 -19.97 -8.91
N ALA A 353 11.65 -19.03 -8.65
CA ALA A 353 12.76 -19.24 -7.71
C ALA A 353 12.33 -19.45 -6.25
N THR A 354 11.16 -18.96 -5.82
CA THR A 354 10.64 -19.20 -4.47
C THR A 354 10.12 -20.62 -4.26
N ASP A 355 9.70 -21.34 -5.31
CA ASP A 355 9.43 -22.77 -5.20
C ASP A 355 10.74 -23.55 -4.92
N PHE A 356 11.91 -23.09 -5.37
CA PHE A 356 13.20 -23.67 -4.96
C PHE A 356 13.61 -23.30 -3.52
N LEU A 357 13.32 -22.07 -3.06
CA LEU A 357 13.57 -21.67 -1.67
C LEU A 357 12.63 -22.34 -0.66
N THR A 358 11.45 -22.83 -1.10
CA THR A 358 10.47 -23.52 -0.26
C THR A 358 10.43 -25.04 -0.47
N ALA A 359 11.03 -25.58 -1.53
CA ALA A 359 11.17 -27.02 -1.74
C ALA A 359 12.10 -27.66 -0.70
N GLY A 360 11.52 -28.46 0.20
CA GLY A 360 12.27 -29.33 1.13
C GLY A 360 12.79 -28.65 2.40
N LYS A 361 12.37 -27.42 2.72
CA LYS A 361 12.67 -26.76 4.00
C LYS A 361 11.44 -26.10 4.63
N LEU A 362 11.48 -25.94 5.95
CA LEU A 362 10.36 -25.39 6.74
C LEU A 362 10.14 -23.91 6.45
N TYR A 363 9.02 -23.59 5.82
CA TYR A 363 8.43 -22.25 5.85
C TYR A 363 7.34 -22.18 6.93
N VAL A 364 7.08 -20.98 7.45
CA VAL A 364 5.93 -20.73 8.34
C VAL A 364 4.77 -20.20 7.51
N PRO A 365 3.67 -20.93 7.33
CA PRO A 365 2.49 -20.39 6.65
C PRO A 365 1.73 -19.42 7.57
N LEU A 366 1.42 -18.24 7.04
CA LEU A 366 0.58 -17.19 7.66
C LEU A 366 -0.36 -16.56 6.60
N TYR A 367 -0.79 -17.35 5.61
CA TYR A 367 -1.81 -16.94 4.64
C TYR A 367 -3.18 -16.68 5.33
N PRO A 368 -4.11 -15.91 4.71
CA PRO A 368 -5.29 -15.38 5.40
C PRO A 368 -6.10 -16.39 6.23
N SER A 369 -6.35 -17.60 5.72
CA SER A 369 -7.10 -18.64 6.47
C SER A 369 -6.41 -19.19 7.72
N ILE A 370 -5.09 -18.99 7.88
CA ILE A 370 -4.36 -19.17 9.14
C ILE A 370 -4.37 -17.87 9.96
N TRP A 371 -4.15 -16.72 9.31
CA TRP A 371 -4.05 -15.43 9.99
C TRP A 371 -5.35 -15.02 10.69
N ASP A 372 -6.49 -15.15 10.02
CA ASP A 372 -7.79 -14.75 10.55
C ASP A 372 -8.32 -15.74 11.62
N ASN A 373 -7.72 -16.93 11.72
CA ASN A 373 -8.01 -17.91 12.76
C ASN A 373 -7.10 -17.69 13.98
N ASP A 374 -7.67 -17.22 15.08
CA ASP A 374 -6.93 -16.85 16.30
C ASP A 374 -6.06 -17.98 16.88
N THR A 375 -6.50 -19.24 16.79
CA THR A 375 -5.77 -20.41 17.27
C THR A 375 -4.62 -20.76 16.34
N LEU A 376 -4.87 -20.84 15.03
CA LEU A 376 -3.84 -21.17 14.04
C LEU A 376 -2.78 -20.05 13.96
N ARG A 377 -3.19 -18.77 13.98
CA ARG A 377 -2.26 -17.63 14.06
C ARG A 377 -1.31 -17.76 15.24
N LYS A 378 -1.83 -18.08 16.44
CA LYS A 378 -1.00 -18.29 17.66
C LYS A 378 -0.07 -19.50 17.51
N GLU A 379 -0.54 -20.60 16.94
CA GLU A 379 0.28 -21.79 16.71
C GLU A 379 1.43 -21.53 15.72
N HIS A 380 1.12 -20.92 14.58
CA HIS A 380 2.11 -20.62 13.53
C HIS A 380 3.10 -19.51 13.91
N LEU A 381 2.67 -18.50 14.66
CA LEU A 381 3.59 -17.57 15.33
C LEU A 381 4.50 -18.30 16.35
N GLY A 382 3.98 -19.31 17.06
CA GLY A 382 4.77 -20.19 17.91
C GLY A 382 5.81 -21.02 17.14
N TYR A 383 5.51 -21.46 15.91
CA TYR A 383 6.50 -22.09 15.02
C TYR A 383 7.54 -21.08 14.51
N LEU A 384 7.15 -19.83 14.24
CA LEU A 384 8.10 -18.77 13.85
C LEU A 384 9.12 -18.49 14.96
N LEU A 385 8.68 -18.35 16.22
CA LEU A 385 9.59 -18.19 17.37
C LEU A 385 10.56 -19.38 17.51
N LYS A 386 10.07 -20.61 17.35
CA LYS A 386 10.89 -21.84 17.40
C LYS A 386 11.91 -21.88 16.26
N ASN A 387 11.54 -21.47 15.05
CA ASN A 387 12.45 -21.43 13.90
C ASN A 387 13.53 -20.34 14.08
N ILE A 388 13.18 -19.16 14.57
CA ILE A 388 14.17 -18.11 14.86
C ILE A 388 15.15 -18.58 15.93
N ALA A 389 14.65 -19.14 17.04
CA ALA A 389 15.50 -19.60 18.15
C ALA A 389 16.39 -20.80 17.76
N SER A 390 15.83 -21.82 17.10
CA SER A 390 16.58 -23.03 16.73
C SER A 390 17.67 -22.78 15.70
N GLU A 391 17.53 -21.75 14.86
CA GLU A 391 18.53 -21.37 13.87
C GLU A 391 19.57 -20.37 14.40
N THR A 392 19.16 -19.37 15.18
CA THR A 392 20.11 -18.37 15.75
C THR A 392 21.05 -18.94 16.82
N VAL A 393 20.70 -20.07 17.44
CA VAL A 393 21.54 -20.80 18.42
C VAL A 393 22.63 -21.69 17.77
N LYS A 394 22.71 -21.77 16.43
CA LYS A 394 23.70 -22.58 15.70
C LYS A 394 25.02 -21.85 15.38
N ARG A 395 25.33 -20.74 16.08
CA ARG A 395 26.52 -19.89 15.85
C ARG A 395 27.39 -19.78 17.10
#